data_AF-A0A1Y5I185-F1
#
_entry.id   AF-A0A1Y5I185-F1
#
_cell.length_a   1.000
_cell.length_b   1.000
_cell.length_c   1.000
_cell.angle_alpha   90.00
_cell.angle_beta   90.00
_cell.angle_gamma   90.00
#
_symmetry.space_group_name_H-M   'P 1'
#
loop_
_entity.id
_entity.type
_entity.pdbx_description
1 polymer ?
#
loop_
_entity_poly.entity_id
_entity_poly.type
_entity_poly.pdbx_seq_one_letter_code
_entity_poly.pdbx_strand_id
1 'polypeptide(L)'
;MNTIADELSVLTRRVTHVIPVSDNGGSTSEIVRVLGGPAVGDLRSRCLRLTDDSTPEAVAVKALLAHRLHPTDSELARAEWYKIQEGEHELWNGIGQDYANIIRRFLVHFHQEVTSKPIAERFDFVNGSIGNFFFAGVRVFFRSMDAAIFLYSRVSRIPDDTRIVPCLDMLEDTERINLVAELTDGTIVRGQNEISHPSIDSKKFTKDIVASSKSPDVMRKAFWTAVLESGEFPESDPHEVWGGLPKSSGGYKSVRTALASGSLIDAAELLKSRFDDIADTPLSVWDVDKVVTAFDPLPSPVKRVFYASSLDPAAKNIEVQPKPNRTVLNDIADCDAVIYGMGSLYTSIIPNVCLRGMSEAIAKSECKKVIMLNGSLDRETGRMKASEIVQALVDAVNMRYTAHETSYAVRDIVTDVMYPQNGGIVVDVDVLASMGVQAHECESVPAPSSAASPAAHYDSVAFVTRLARFLRREGVAR
;
A
#
# COMPACT_ATOMS: atom_id res chain seq x y z
N MET A 1 0.81 1.96 8.53
CA MET A 1 1.33 0.94 9.46
C MET A 1 2.77 0.54 9.19
N ASN A 2 3.31 0.79 7.99
CA ASN A 2 4.59 0.23 7.59
C ASN A 2 5.78 0.83 8.35
N THR A 3 5.72 2.10 8.72
CA THR A 3 6.74 2.78 9.56
C THR A 3 6.70 2.40 11.04
N ILE A 4 5.56 1.90 11.51
CA ILE A 4 5.37 1.50 12.92
C ILE A 4 5.69 0.02 13.13
N ALA A 5 5.58 -0.81 12.10
CA ALA A 5 5.87 -2.24 12.20
C ALA A 5 7.32 -2.52 12.61
N ASP A 6 8.27 -1.75 12.07
CA ASP A 6 9.69 -1.90 12.38
C ASP A 6 9.95 -1.58 13.87
N GLU A 7 9.42 -0.46 14.37
CA GLU A 7 9.52 -0.09 15.79
C GLU A 7 8.74 -1.05 16.70
N LEU A 8 7.58 -1.56 16.26
CA LEU A 8 6.79 -2.50 17.03
C LEU A 8 7.56 -3.82 17.25
N SER A 9 8.36 -4.24 16.27
CA SER A 9 9.22 -5.42 16.37
C SER A 9 10.28 -5.32 17.47
N VAL A 10 10.65 -4.09 17.87
CA VAL A 10 11.54 -3.82 19.02
C VAL A 10 10.80 -4.06 20.34
N LEU A 11 9.50 -3.75 20.40
CA LEU A 11 8.69 -3.93 21.60
C LEU A 11 8.31 -5.38 21.85
N THR A 12 7.82 -6.05 20.81
CA THR A 12 7.40 -7.45 20.86
C THR A 12 7.50 -8.05 19.48
N ARG A 13 7.92 -9.31 19.44
CA ARG A 13 7.92 -10.11 18.22
C ARG A 13 6.73 -11.06 18.15
N ARG A 14 5.94 -11.21 19.22
CA ARG A 14 4.65 -11.92 19.21
C ARG A 14 3.56 -11.05 18.58
N VAL A 15 3.63 -10.88 17.27
CA VAL A 15 2.67 -10.07 16.50
C VAL A 15 2.12 -10.89 15.35
N THR A 16 0.79 -10.94 15.25
CA THR A 16 0.11 -11.48 14.07
C THR A 16 -0.34 -10.32 13.18
N HIS A 17 0.27 -10.21 12.00
CA HIS A 17 -0.13 -9.27 10.96
C HIS A 17 -1.20 -9.90 10.07
N VAL A 18 -2.43 -9.43 10.20
CA VAL A 18 -3.57 -9.83 9.35
C VAL A 18 -3.63 -8.92 8.13
N ILE A 19 -3.60 -9.51 6.92
CA ILE A 19 -3.42 -8.77 5.68
C ILE A 19 -4.53 -9.12 4.67
N PRO A 20 -5.14 -8.14 3.98
CA PRO A 20 -6.14 -8.40 2.97
C PRO A 20 -5.51 -8.93 1.68
N VAL A 21 -6.31 -9.65 0.89
CA VAL A 21 -5.88 -10.30 -0.37
C VAL A 21 -6.70 -9.85 -1.58
N SER A 22 -7.24 -8.63 -1.52
CA SER A 22 -8.09 -8.01 -2.56
C SER A 22 -7.37 -7.03 -3.49
N ASP A 23 -6.08 -6.78 -3.27
CA ASP A 23 -5.31 -5.81 -4.06
C ASP A 23 -5.35 -6.17 -5.55
N ASN A 24 -5.77 -5.21 -6.37
CA ASN A 24 -5.87 -5.37 -7.82
C ASN A 24 -5.02 -4.36 -8.58
N GLY A 25 -3.97 -3.83 -7.95
CA GLY A 25 -3.04 -2.87 -8.54
C GLY A 25 -1.70 -3.43 -9.03
N GLY A 26 -1.07 -2.69 -9.95
CA GLY A 26 0.30 -2.92 -10.43
C GLY A 26 0.64 -4.36 -10.80
N SER A 27 1.85 -4.81 -10.47
CA SER A 27 2.29 -6.18 -10.77
C SER A 27 1.40 -7.28 -10.16
N THR A 28 0.63 -6.98 -9.10
CA THR A 28 -0.32 -7.94 -8.52
C THR A 28 -1.45 -8.24 -9.49
N SER A 29 -1.99 -7.21 -10.15
CA SER A 29 -3.10 -7.36 -11.10
C SER A 29 -2.72 -8.23 -12.30
N GLU A 30 -1.49 -8.06 -12.79
CA GLU A 30 -0.94 -8.83 -13.91
C GLU A 30 -0.68 -10.29 -13.54
N ILE A 31 -0.14 -10.56 -12.34
CA ILE A 31 -0.02 -11.92 -11.79
C ILE A 31 -1.38 -12.59 -11.67
N VAL A 32 -2.37 -11.90 -11.09
CA VAL A 32 -3.73 -12.45 -10.94
C VAL A 32 -4.39 -12.67 -12.30
N ARG A 33 -4.16 -11.79 -13.29
CA ARG A 33 -4.69 -11.95 -14.65
C ARG A 33 -4.17 -13.22 -15.33
N VAL A 34 -2.88 -13.51 -15.21
CA VAL A 34 -2.21 -14.59 -15.95
C VAL A 34 -2.22 -15.92 -15.19
N LEU A 35 -2.03 -15.89 -13.87
CA LEU A 35 -1.91 -17.08 -13.03
C LEU A 35 -3.17 -17.35 -12.19
N GLY A 36 -4.09 -16.39 -12.07
CA GLY A 36 -5.26 -16.51 -11.21
C GLY A 36 -4.94 -16.44 -9.71
N GLY A 37 -5.92 -16.82 -8.89
CA GLY A 37 -5.81 -16.86 -7.44
C GLY A 37 -5.81 -15.47 -6.77
N PRO A 38 -5.56 -15.42 -5.45
CA PRO A 38 -5.55 -14.18 -4.67
C PRO A 38 -4.41 -13.22 -4.99
N ALA A 39 -4.62 -11.96 -4.59
CA ALA A 39 -3.60 -10.92 -4.62
C ALA A 39 -2.45 -11.21 -3.64
N VAL A 40 -1.21 -10.94 -4.05
CA VAL A 40 -0.01 -11.14 -3.22
C VAL A 40 0.67 -9.84 -2.77
N GLY A 41 0.26 -8.69 -3.32
CA GLY A 41 0.99 -7.42 -3.17
C GLY A 41 1.15 -6.94 -1.74
N ASP A 42 0.05 -6.92 -0.98
CA ASP A 42 0.04 -6.47 0.42
C ASP A 42 0.76 -7.46 1.36
N LEU A 43 0.59 -8.77 1.13
CA LEU A 43 1.31 -9.82 1.85
C LEU A 43 2.82 -9.70 1.63
N ARG A 44 3.26 -9.57 0.37
CA ARG A 44 4.66 -9.33 0.03
C ARG A 44 5.17 -8.03 0.65
N SER A 45 4.37 -6.96 0.68
CA SER A 45 4.73 -5.69 1.31
C SER A 45 5.04 -5.84 2.78
N ARG A 46 4.17 -6.57 3.49
CA ARG A 46 4.35 -6.84 4.91
C ARG A 46 5.59 -7.71 5.16
N CYS A 47 5.78 -8.78 4.37
CA CYS A 47 6.94 -9.65 4.53
C CYS A 47 8.26 -8.92 4.26
N LEU A 48 8.32 -8.11 3.19
CA LEU A 48 9.51 -7.32 2.87
C LEU A 48 9.85 -6.32 3.97
N ARG A 49 8.84 -5.70 4.60
CA ARG A 49 9.06 -4.74 5.69
C ARG A 49 9.68 -5.42 6.90
N LEU A 50 9.17 -6.59 7.27
CA LEU A 50 9.65 -7.40 8.39
C LEU A 50 10.95 -8.18 8.08
N THR A 51 11.52 -7.99 6.90
CA THR A 51 12.77 -8.65 6.48
C THR A 51 13.94 -8.10 7.28
N ASP A 52 14.76 -9.01 7.80
CA ASP A 52 16.00 -8.72 8.50
C ASP A 52 16.94 -7.83 7.66
N ASP A 53 17.59 -6.87 8.31
CA ASP A 53 18.62 -6.02 7.74
C ASP A 53 19.87 -5.95 8.63
N SER A 54 19.99 -6.86 9.61
CA SER A 54 21.12 -6.92 10.53
C SER A 54 22.42 -7.42 9.90
N THR A 55 22.36 -8.10 8.75
CA THR A 55 23.54 -8.65 8.06
C THR A 55 23.62 -8.17 6.60
N PRO A 56 24.83 -8.04 6.01
CA PRO A 56 24.97 -7.65 4.61
C PRO A 56 24.21 -8.56 3.63
N GLU A 57 24.17 -9.87 3.89
CA GLU A 57 23.40 -10.82 3.09
C GLU A 57 21.89 -10.59 3.20
N ALA A 58 21.38 -10.32 4.39
CA ALA A 58 19.95 -10.02 4.58
C ALA A 58 19.55 -8.71 3.88
N VAL A 59 20.41 -7.69 3.92
CA VAL A 59 20.23 -6.45 3.15
C VAL A 59 20.21 -6.73 1.64
N ALA A 60 21.12 -7.59 1.13
CA ALA A 60 21.14 -7.97 -0.28
C ALA A 60 19.88 -8.74 -0.71
N VAL A 61 19.41 -9.70 0.10
CA VAL A 61 18.14 -10.42 -0.13
C VAL A 61 16.95 -9.46 -0.11
N LYS A 62 16.90 -8.53 0.85
CA LYS A 62 15.87 -7.50 0.95
C LYS A 62 15.88 -6.62 -0.31
N ALA A 63 17.05 -6.20 -0.79
CA ALA A 63 17.20 -5.40 -2.01
C ALA A 63 16.66 -6.15 -3.25
N LEU A 64 17.03 -7.42 -3.43
CA LEU A 64 16.52 -8.25 -4.53
C LEU A 64 14.99 -8.38 -4.49
N LEU A 65 14.41 -8.67 -3.32
CA LEU A 65 12.96 -8.87 -3.18
C LEU A 65 12.17 -7.54 -3.22
N ALA A 66 12.80 -6.43 -2.86
CA ALA A 66 12.25 -5.08 -2.99
C ALA A 66 12.25 -4.58 -4.44
N HIS A 67 13.13 -5.14 -5.28
CA HIS A 67 13.37 -4.65 -6.62
C HIS A 67 12.11 -4.63 -7.49
N ARG A 68 11.98 -3.55 -8.25
CA ARG A 68 10.97 -3.39 -9.30
C ARG A 68 11.68 -3.22 -10.63
N LEU A 69 11.21 -3.98 -11.62
CA LEU A 69 11.68 -3.88 -12.99
C LEU A 69 11.36 -2.51 -13.58
N HIS A 70 11.99 -2.23 -14.71
CA HIS A 70 11.82 -0.97 -15.44
C HIS A 70 10.35 -0.50 -15.52
N PRO A 71 10.05 0.76 -15.15
CA PRO A 71 8.70 1.18 -14.78
C PRO A 71 7.72 1.37 -15.95
N THR A 72 8.22 1.57 -17.18
CA THR A 72 7.39 1.96 -18.33
C THR A 72 7.70 1.22 -19.63
N ASP A 73 8.97 0.90 -19.87
CA ASP A 73 9.43 0.18 -21.06
C ASP A 73 9.43 -1.35 -20.87
N SER A 74 8.65 -2.07 -21.69
CA SER A 74 8.49 -3.53 -21.63
C SER A 74 9.71 -4.29 -22.17
N GLU A 75 10.48 -3.73 -23.10
CA GLU A 75 11.69 -4.38 -23.61
C GLU A 75 12.81 -4.32 -22.58
N LEU A 76 13.00 -3.15 -21.95
CA LEU A 76 13.97 -2.98 -20.87
C LEU A 76 13.61 -3.83 -19.64
N ALA A 77 12.34 -3.81 -19.21
CA ALA A 77 11.87 -4.63 -18.09
C ALA A 77 12.09 -6.13 -18.35
N ARG A 78 11.85 -6.58 -19.60
CA ARG A 78 12.10 -7.95 -20.01
C ARG A 78 13.60 -8.27 -19.98
N ALA A 79 14.44 -7.46 -20.62
CA ALA A 79 15.88 -7.70 -20.65
C ALA A 79 16.48 -7.78 -19.24
N GLU A 80 16.03 -6.90 -18.34
CA GLU A 80 16.38 -6.92 -16.92
C GLU A 80 15.91 -8.19 -16.21
N TRP A 81 14.65 -8.61 -16.41
CA TRP A 81 14.11 -9.85 -15.86
C TRP A 81 14.92 -11.09 -16.28
N TYR A 82 15.31 -11.19 -17.56
CA TYR A 82 16.11 -12.31 -18.05
C TYR A 82 17.47 -12.39 -17.33
N LYS A 83 18.17 -11.25 -17.16
CA LYS A 83 19.43 -11.22 -16.39
C LYS A 83 19.25 -11.69 -14.94
N ILE A 84 18.16 -11.28 -14.29
CA ILE A 84 17.86 -11.71 -12.91
C ILE A 84 17.60 -13.21 -12.89
N GLN A 85 16.76 -13.72 -13.79
CA GLN A 85 16.42 -15.14 -13.89
C GLN A 85 17.62 -16.03 -14.26
N GLU A 86 18.56 -15.54 -15.06
CA GLU A 86 19.79 -16.24 -15.43
C GLU A 86 20.83 -16.25 -14.30
N GLY A 87 20.70 -15.36 -13.31
CA GLY A 87 21.66 -15.23 -12.21
C GLY A 87 22.79 -14.24 -12.51
N GLU A 88 22.69 -13.47 -13.59
CA GLU A 88 23.75 -12.56 -14.06
C GLU A 88 23.57 -11.12 -13.58
N HIS A 89 22.40 -10.79 -13.02
CA HIS A 89 22.14 -9.45 -12.49
C HIS A 89 22.94 -9.15 -11.22
N GLU A 90 23.40 -7.92 -11.06
CA GLU A 90 24.15 -7.47 -9.88
C GLU A 90 23.40 -7.57 -8.55
N LEU A 91 22.07 -7.77 -8.58
CA LEU A 91 21.23 -7.94 -7.39
C LEU A 91 21.51 -9.26 -6.67
N TRP A 92 22.19 -10.21 -7.33
CA TRP A 92 22.65 -11.44 -6.71
C TRP A 92 23.93 -11.24 -5.88
N ASN A 93 24.64 -10.12 -6.05
CA ASN A 93 25.87 -9.85 -5.32
C ASN A 93 25.59 -9.75 -3.80
N GLY A 94 26.38 -10.49 -3.01
CA GLY A 94 26.24 -10.51 -1.56
C GLY A 94 25.18 -11.47 -1.02
N ILE A 95 24.43 -12.16 -1.89
CA ILE A 95 23.51 -13.24 -1.50
C ILE A 95 24.25 -14.57 -1.50
N GLY A 96 24.23 -15.30 -0.38
CA GLY A 96 24.86 -16.62 -0.27
C GLY A 96 24.18 -17.65 -1.19
N GLN A 97 24.96 -18.66 -1.60
CA GLN A 97 24.55 -19.60 -2.63
C GLN A 97 23.26 -20.36 -2.29
N ASP A 98 23.06 -20.72 -1.03
CA ASP A 98 21.87 -21.46 -0.58
C ASP A 98 20.59 -20.61 -0.74
N TYR A 99 20.64 -19.34 -0.29
CA TYR A 99 19.54 -18.40 -0.48
C TYR A 99 19.30 -18.09 -1.97
N ALA A 100 20.38 -17.82 -2.71
CA ALA A 100 20.28 -17.52 -4.14
C ALA A 100 19.65 -18.69 -4.91
N ASN A 101 20.04 -19.93 -4.62
CA ASN A 101 19.49 -21.12 -5.25
C ASN A 101 17.99 -21.28 -4.97
N ILE A 102 17.55 -21.07 -3.73
CA ILE A 102 16.13 -21.15 -3.35
C ILE A 102 15.34 -20.08 -4.09
N ILE A 103 15.74 -18.81 -3.95
CA ILE A 103 15.00 -17.67 -4.55
C ILE A 103 14.92 -17.86 -6.07
N ARG A 104 16.07 -18.11 -6.71
CA ARG A 104 16.15 -18.26 -8.16
C ARG A 104 15.32 -19.43 -8.67
N ARG A 105 15.25 -20.55 -7.95
CA ARG A 105 14.44 -21.71 -8.36
C ARG A 105 12.97 -21.34 -8.51
N PHE A 106 12.43 -20.57 -7.57
CA PHE A 106 11.03 -20.14 -7.64
C PHE A 106 10.79 -18.99 -8.61
N LEU A 107 11.77 -18.11 -8.85
CA LEU A 107 11.70 -17.13 -9.94
C LEU A 107 11.67 -17.81 -11.33
N VAL A 108 12.48 -18.85 -11.52
CA VAL A 108 12.48 -19.66 -12.74
C VAL A 108 11.15 -20.40 -12.91
N HIS A 109 10.63 -20.99 -11.82
CA HIS A 109 9.32 -21.64 -11.87
C HIS A 109 8.20 -20.65 -12.21
N PHE A 110 8.17 -19.46 -11.59
CA PHE A 110 7.25 -18.40 -11.96
C PHE A 110 7.35 -18.07 -13.45
N HIS A 111 8.56 -17.91 -13.99
CA HIS A 111 8.78 -17.64 -15.41
C HIS A 111 8.16 -18.72 -16.31
N GLN A 112 8.36 -20.00 -15.98
CA GLN A 112 7.78 -21.11 -16.73
C GLN A 112 6.25 -21.05 -16.74
N GLU A 113 5.63 -20.80 -15.59
CA GLU A 113 4.17 -20.74 -15.46
C GLU A 113 3.54 -19.56 -16.24
N VAL A 114 4.20 -18.40 -16.27
CA VAL A 114 3.68 -17.24 -17.01
C VAL A 114 3.94 -17.33 -18.51
N THR A 115 5.02 -17.99 -18.93
CA THR A 115 5.38 -18.13 -20.35
C THR A 115 4.73 -19.32 -21.04
N SER A 116 4.25 -20.31 -20.28
CA SER A 116 3.47 -21.43 -20.82
C SER A 116 2.04 -21.06 -21.22
N LYS A 117 1.60 -19.83 -20.90
CA LYS A 117 0.26 -19.32 -21.23
C LYS A 117 0.13 -18.98 -22.73
N PRO A 118 -1.10 -19.00 -23.29
CA PRO A 118 -1.33 -18.60 -24.67
C PRO A 118 -0.77 -17.19 -24.97
N ILE A 119 -0.37 -16.94 -26.21
CA ILE A 119 0.20 -15.64 -26.64
C ILE A 119 -0.73 -14.45 -26.31
N ALA A 120 -2.05 -14.66 -26.40
CA ALA A 120 -3.05 -13.64 -26.06
C ALA A 120 -3.05 -13.27 -24.56
N GLU A 121 -2.54 -14.15 -23.70
CA GLU A 121 -2.44 -13.96 -22.25
C GLU A 121 -1.01 -13.67 -21.81
N ARG A 122 -0.12 -13.33 -22.74
CA ARG A 122 1.30 -13.06 -22.46
C ARG A 122 1.46 -12.11 -21.27
N PHE A 123 2.37 -12.48 -20.38
CA PHE A 123 2.72 -11.71 -19.20
C PHE A 123 3.56 -10.49 -19.56
N ASP A 124 3.21 -9.34 -19.01
CA ASP A 124 3.99 -8.11 -19.08
C ASP A 124 4.80 -7.88 -17.80
N PHE A 125 6.10 -7.63 -17.96
CA PHE A 125 7.04 -7.49 -16.86
C PHE A 125 7.23 -6.04 -16.41
N VAL A 126 6.63 -5.07 -17.10
CA VAL A 126 6.73 -3.63 -16.77
C VAL A 126 6.38 -3.38 -15.31
N ASN A 127 7.29 -2.68 -14.61
CA ASN A 127 7.14 -2.35 -13.19
C ASN A 127 6.88 -3.57 -12.27
N GLY A 128 7.29 -4.75 -12.73
CA GLY A 128 7.16 -6.02 -12.05
C GLY A 128 7.94 -6.05 -10.74
N SER A 129 7.32 -6.44 -9.63
CA SER A 129 8.04 -6.65 -8.37
C SER A 129 8.65 -8.05 -8.33
N ILE A 130 9.97 -8.13 -8.16
CA ILE A 130 10.69 -9.41 -8.02
C ILE A 130 10.19 -10.18 -6.81
N GLY A 131 9.92 -9.50 -5.70
CA GLY A 131 9.29 -10.12 -4.53
C GLY A 131 7.92 -10.71 -4.84
N ASN A 132 7.08 -10.05 -5.63
CA ASN A 132 5.79 -10.61 -6.05
C ASN A 132 5.96 -11.83 -6.95
N PHE A 133 6.93 -11.82 -7.86
CA PHE A 133 7.22 -12.96 -8.74
C PHE A 133 7.71 -14.18 -7.96
N PHE A 134 8.62 -13.96 -7.01
CA PHE A 134 9.06 -15.00 -6.09
C PHE A 134 7.87 -15.56 -5.31
N PHE A 135 7.08 -14.70 -4.66
CA PHE A 135 5.91 -15.10 -3.88
C PHE A 135 4.91 -15.90 -4.73
N ALA A 136 4.56 -15.40 -5.91
CA ALA A 136 3.64 -16.06 -6.83
C ALA A 136 4.18 -17.42 -7.31
N GLY A 137 5.48 -17.50 -7.63
CA GLY A 137 6.14 -18.76 -7.99
C GLY A 137 6.04 -19.80 -6.88
N VAL A 138 6.33 -19.41 -5.64
CA VAL A 138 6.20 -20.32 -4.49
C VAL A 138 4.75 -20.77 -4.29
N ARG A 139 3.80 -19.82 -4.34
CA ARG A 139 2.37 -20.12 -4.17
C ARG A 139 1.87 -21.12 -5.21
N VAL A 140 2.19 -20.90 -6.48
CA VAL A 140 1.77 -21.79 -7.57
C VAL A 140 2.42 -23.17 -7.43
N PHE A 141 3.70 -23.22 -7.07
CA PHE A 141 4.41 -24.48 -6.86
C PHE A 141 3.77 -25.34 -5.75
N PHE A 142 3.53 -24.75 -4.57
CA PHE A 142 2.98 -25.48 -3.43
C PHE A 142 1.46 -25.60 -3.45
N ARG A 143 0.78 -24.84 -4.31
CA ARG A 143 -0.67 -24.70 -4.29
C ARG A 143 -1.19 -24.35 -2.89
N SER A 144 -0.52 -23.37 -2.28
CA SER A 144 -0.76 -22.97 -0.91
C SER A 144 -0.23 -21.56 -0.65
N MET A 145 -1.13 -20.67 -0.25
CA MET A 145 -0.79 -19.34 0.24
C MET A 145 0.07 -19.41 1.50
N ASP A 146 -0.29 -20.27 2.45
CA ASP A 146 0.42 -20.40 3.73
C ASP A 146 1.86 -20.89 3.54
N ALA A 147 2.08 -21.87 2.64
CA ALA A 147 3.42 -22.32 2.30
C ALA A 147 4.26 -21.21 1.64
N ALA A 148 3.63 -20.38 0.81
CA ALA A 148 4.29 -19.23 0.19
C ALA A 148 4.71 -18.17 1.21
N ILE A 149 3.80 -17.82 2.12
CA ILE A 149 4.11 -16.90 3.23
C ILE A 149 5.24 -17.48 4.09
N PHE A 150 5.17 -18.76 4.43
CA PHE A 150 6.17 -19.41 5.26
C PHE A 150 7.55 -19.37 4.60
N LEU A 151 7.67 -19.80 3.34
CA LEU A 151 8.96 -19.80 2.65
C LEU A 151 9.50 -18.38 2.44
N TYR A 152 8.64 -17.41 2.09
CA TYR A 152 9.05 -16.01 1.99
C TYR A 152 9.60 -15.53 3.34
N SER A 153 8.90 -15.83 4.43
CA SER A 153 9.34 -15.48 5.78
C SER A 153 10.70 -16.08 6.14
N ARG A 154 10.97 -17.33 5.75
CA ARG A 154 12.27 -17.99 5.99
C ARG A 154 13.40 -17.35 5.17
N VAL A 155 13.17 -17.07 3.89
CA VAL A 155 14.15 -16.42 3.01
C VAL A 155 14.46 -15.00 3.48
N SER A 156 13.44 -14.27 3.91
CA SER A 156 13.54 -12.91 4.47
C SER A 156 13.97 -12.86 5.93
N ARG A 157 14.24 -14.00 6.58
CA ARG A 157 14.62 -14.12 8.00
C ARG A 157 13.68 -13.35 8.94
N ILE A 158 12.38 -13.38 8.65
CA ILE A 158 11.36 -12.80 9.54
C ILE A 158 11.38 -13.60 10.86
N PRO A 159 11.32 -12.94 12.04
CA PRO A 159 11.30 -13.61 13.34
C PRO A 159 10.20 -14.68 13.46
N ASP A 160 10.51 -15.80 14.11
CA ASP A 160 9.64 -16.98 14.19
C ASP A 160 8.33 -16.75 14.95
N ASP A 161 8.34 -15.81 15.89
CA ASP A 161 7.21 -15.40 16.69
C ASP A 161 6.33 -14.34 16.00
N THR A 162 6.80 -13.75 14.90
CA THR A 162 6.01 -12.85 14.06
C THR A 162 5.29 -13.65 12.98
N ARG A 163 3.96 -13.54 12.94
CA ARG A 163 3.14 -14.20 11.92
C ARG A 163 2.58 -13.20 10.93
N ILE A 164 2.57 -13.58 9.66
CA ILE A 164 1.81 -12.90 8.61
C ILE A 164 0.71 -13.87 8.17
N VAL A 165 -0.54 -13.42 8.18
CA VAL A 165 -1.69 -14.28 7.94
C VAL A 165 -2.66 -13.56 6.98
N PRO A 166 -3.12 -14.19 5.90
CA PRO A 166 -4.16 -13.60 5.07
C PRO A 166 -5.47 -13.52 5.88
N CYS A 167 -6.26 -12.47 5.70
CA CYS A 167 -7.50 -12.33 6.47
C CYS A 167 -8.54 -13.41 6.14
N LEU A 168 -8.49 -13.96 4.93
CA LEU A 168 -9.47 -14.92 4.41
C LEU A 168 -9.02 -16.37 4.59
N ASP A 169 -9.98 -17.27 4.78
CA ASP A 169 -9.76 -18.72 4.73
C ASP A 169 -9.63 -19.17 3.26
N MET A 170 -8.40 -19.45 2.82
CA MET A 170 -8.05 -19.69 1.41
C MET A 170 -8.08 -21.18 1.04
N LEU A 171 -9.04 -21.94 1.58
CA LEU A 171 -9.10 -23.41 1.45
C LEU A 171 -9.26 -23.92 0.00
N GLU A 172 -9.66 -23.06 -0.94
CA GLU A 172 -9.73 -23.40 -2.36
C GLU A 172 -8.97 -22.35 -3.19
N ASP A 173 -7.87 -22.80 -3.78
CA ASP A 173 -6.75 -22.04 -4.35
C ASP A 173 -7.06 -21.20 -5.62
N THR A 174 -8.33 -20.94 -5.93
CA THR A 174 -8.72 -20.49 -7.28
C THR A 174 -9.68 -19.32 -7.36
N GLU A 175 -10.38 -18.95 -6.28
CA GLU A 175 -11.36 -17.86 -6.40
C GLU A 175 -10.70 -16.49 -6.21
N ARG A 176 -10.67 -15.74 -7.30
CA ARG A 176 -10.33 -14.31 -7.27
C ARG A 176 -11.45 -13.58 -6.53
N ILE A 177 -11.11 -13.07 -5.36
CA ILE A 177 -12.00 -12.22 -4.58
C ILE A 177 -11.64 -10.76 -4.87
N ASN A 178 -12.66 -9.95 -5.10
CA ASN A 178 -12.49 -8.53 -5.40
C ASN A 178 -13.19 -7.67 -4.33
N LEU A 179 -12.76 -6.42 -4.21
CA LEU A 179 -13.39 -5.45 -3.32
C LEU A 179 -14.28 -4.50 -4.13
N VAL A 180 -15.47 -4.21 -3.62
CA VAL A 180 -16.44 -3.31 -4.23
C VAL A 180 -16.94 -2.33 -3.18
N ALA A 181 -17.12 -1.07 -3.54
CA ALA A 181 -17.75 -0.05 -2.72
C ALA A 181 -19.13 0.32 -3.26
N GLU A 182 -20.11 0.39 -2.37
CA GLU A 182 -21.39 1.07 -2.61
C GLU A 182 -21.30 2.46 -1.99
N LEU A 183 -21.57 3.50 -2.78
CA LEU A 183 -21.61 4.88 -2.32
C LEU A 183 -23.01 5.24 -1.81
N THR A 184 -23.12 6.33 -1.06
CA THR A 184 -24.39 6.80 -0.46
C THR A 184 -25.47 7.15 -1.48
N ASP A 185 -25.09 7.54 -2.70
CA ASP A 185 -26.01 7.78 -3.82
C ASP A 185 -26.43 6.50 -4.58
N GLY A 186 -25.92 5.33 -4.17
CA GLY A 186 -26.17 4.03 -4.80
C GLY A 186 -25.18 3.66 -5.92
N THR A 187 -24.21 4.51 -6.24
CA THR A 187 -23.14 4.21 -7.20
C THR A 187 -22.28 3.04 -6.72
N ILE A 188 -21.89 2.16 -7.65
CA ILE A 188 -21.03 1.00 -7.37
C ILE A 188 -19.64 1.23 -7.98
N VAL A 189 -18.61 1.28 -7.14
CA VAL A 189 -17.20 1.38 -7.55
C VAL A 189 -16.53 0.02 -7.39
N ARG A 190 -15.93 -0.49 -8.46
CA ARG A 190 -15.50 -1.89 -8.60
C ARG A 190 -13.98 -2.00 -8.65
N GLY A 191 -13.40 -2.69 -7.67
CA GLY A 191 -11.96 -2.88 -7.55
C GLY A 191 -11.33 -1.99 -6.49
N GLN A 192 -10.38 -2.53 -5.74
CA GLN A 192 -9.69 -1.84 -4.63
C GLN A 192 -9.00 -0.55 -5.10
N ASN A 193 -8.30 -0.60 -6.23
CA ASN A 193 -7.62 0.55 -6.81
C ASN A 193 -8.60 1.65 -7.20
N GLU A 194 -9.70 1.34 -7.88
CA GLU A 194 -10.68 2.36 -8.29
C GLU A 194 -11.31 3.10 -7.09
N ILE A 195 -11.44 2.42 -5.95
CA ILE A 195 -11.95 3.01 -4.70
C ILE A 195 -10.91 3.97 -4.10
N SER A 196 -9.65 3.57 -4.04
CA SER A 196 -8.62 4.24 -3.24
C SER A 196 -7.70 5.16 -4.04
N HIS A 197 -7.18 4.66 -5.16
CA HIS A 197 -6.23 5.33 -6.04
C HIS A 197 -6.42 4.80 -7.47
N PRO A 198 -7.42 5.31 -8.21
CA PRO A 198 -7.69 4.85 -9.57
C PRO A 198 -6.43 5.07 -10.40
N SER A 199 -6.12 4.13 -11.28
CA SER A 199 -4.95 4.32 -12.16
C SER A 199 -5.18 5.60 -12.96
N ILE A 200 -4.16 6.44 -13.13
CA ILE A 200 -4.28 7.58 -14.03
C ILE A 200 -4.48 7.00 -15.43
N ASP A 201 -5.73 6.99 -15.90
CA ASP A 201 -6.08 6.41 -17.18
C ASP A 201 -5.27 7.14 -18.25
N SER A 202 -4.36 6.42 -18.93
CA SER A 202 -3.63 6.96 -20.09
C SER A 202 -4.59 7.43 -21.18
N LYS A 203 -5.88 7.05 -21.12
CA LYS A 203 -6.95 7.52 -22.00
C LYS A 203 -7.74 8.74 -21.49
N LYS A 204 -7.57 9.17 -20.22
CA LYS A 204 -8.00 10.50 -19.73
C LYS A 204 -6.98 11.60 -20.02
N PHE A 205 -5.79 11.25 -20.51
CA PHE A 205 -5.20 11.98 -21.63
C PHE A 205 -6.08 11.76 -22.88
N THR A 206 -7.34 12.15 -22.80
CA THR A 206 -8.13 12.38 -23.99
C THR A 206 -7.31 13.39 -24.77
N LYS A 207 -6.97 12.99 -25.98
CA LYS A 207 -6.51 13.86 -27.06
C LYS A 207 -7.60 14.89 -27.36
N ASP A 208 -7.84 15.79 -26.41
CA ASP A 208 -8.04 17.20 -26.70
C ASP A 208 -6.66 17.88 -26.69
N ILE A 209 -5.66 17.17 -27.25
CA ILE A 209 -4.85 17.81 -28.28
C ILE A 209 -5.88 18.24 -29.34
N VAL A 210 -6.50 19.41 -29.12
CA VAL A 210 -6.62 20.37 -30.22
C VAL A 210 -5.28 20.25 -30.91
N ALA A 211 -5.28 19.82 -32.17
CA ALA A 211 -4.10 19.70 -33.00
C ALA A 211 -3.44 21.08 -33.16
N SER A 212 -2.91 21.60 -32.05
CA SER A 212 -1.84 22.55 -31.99
C SER A 212 -0.63 21.71 -32.36
N SER A 213 -0.23 21.86 -33.61
CA SER A 213 0.90 21.23 -34.27
C SER A 213 2.25 21.66 -33.69
N LYS A 214 2.36 21.87 -32.38
CA LYS A 214 3.58 22.32 -31.71
C LYS A 214 3.87 21.41 -30.52
N SER A 215 4.94 20.62 -30.64
CA SER A 215 5.62 20.04 -29.47
C SER A 215 5.85 21.14 -28.41
N PRO A 216 5.64 20.86 -27.12
CA PRO A 216 5.87 21.83 -26.04
C PRO A 216 7.27 22.43 -26.16
N ASP A 217 7.40 23.76 -26.02
CA ASP A 217 8.67 24.45 -26.26
C ASP A 217 9.78 23.95 -25.31
N VAL A 218 9.43 23.47 -24.13
CA VAL A 218 10.36 22.88 -23.13
C VAL A 218 11.14 21.67 -23.68
N MET A 219 10.62 20.98 -24.70
CA MET A 219 11.31 19.84 -25.32
C MET A 219 12.26 20.28 -26.45
N ARG A 220 12.31 21.57 -26.78
CA ARG A 220 13.14 22.10 -27.87
C ARG A 220 14.45 22.65 -27.34
N LYS A 221 15.56 22.32 -28.02
CA LYS A 221 16.89 22.85 -27.71
C LYS A 221 16.91 24.39 -27.63
N ALA A 222 16.19 25.07 -28.52
CA ALA A 222 16.13 26.53 -28.55
C ALA A 222 15.55 27.16 -27.27
N PHE A 223 14.60 26.49 -26.61
CA PHE A 223 14.03 26.95 -25.34
C PHE A 223 15.10 26.95 -24.24
N TRP A 224 15.81 25.84 -24.10
CA TRP A 224 16.90 25.73 -23.13
C TRP A 224 18.06 26.65 -23.48
N THR A 225 18.41 26.82 -24.75
CA THR A 225 19.40 27.82 -25.16
C THR A 225 19.01 29.23 -24.71
N ALA A 226 17.75 29.64 -24.89
CA ALA A 226 17.27 30.96 -24.46
C ALA A 226 17.27 31.14 -22.93
N VAL A 227 16.88 30.11 -22.18
CA VAL A 227 16.95 30.11 -20.71
C VAL A 227 18.41 30.25 -20.25
N LEU A 228 19.34 29.56 -20.92
CA LEU A 228 20.76 29.60 -20.61
C LEU A 228 21.41 30.95 -20.96
N GLU A 229 21.00 31.58 -22.06
CA GLU A 229 21.53 32.88 -22.49
C GLU A 229 20.97 34.05 -21.66
N SER A 230 19.71 33.95 -21.21
CA SER A 230 19.07 35.02 -20.44
C SER A 230 19.21 34.87 -18.91
N GLY A 231 19.47 33.66 -18.41
CA GLY A 231 19.42 33.37 -16.97
C GLY A 231 18.01 33.41 -16.37
N GLU A 232 16.98 33.55 -17.21
CA GLU A 232 15.58 33.66 -16.81
C GLU A 232 14.77 32.53 -17.41
N PHE A 233 13.91 31.92 -16.59
CA PHE A 233 12.97 30.92 -17.07
C PHE A 233 11.74 31.66 -17.61
N PRO A 234 11.32 31.45 -18.87
CA PRO A 234 10.15 32.10 -19.42
C PRO A 234 8.91 31.84 -18.55
N GLU A 235 8.04 32.85 -18.39
CA GLU A 235 6.72 32.63 -17.78
C GLU A 235 5.95 31.60 -18.63
N SER A 236 5.84 30.39 -18.09
CA SER A 236 5.23 29.23 -18.73
C SER A 236 4.34 28.52 -17.70
N ASP A 237 3.33 27.81 -18.18
CA ASP A 237 2.44 27.05 -17.33
C ASP A 237 3.26 25.99 -16.58
N PRO A 238 3.26 25.96 -15.22
CA PRO A 238 3.92 24.94 -14.44
C PRO A 238 3.55 23.51 -14.85
N HIS A 239 2.34 23.33 -15.39
CA HIS A 239 1.86 22.04 -15.88
C HIS A 239 2.61 21.57 -17.13
N GLU A 240 3.02 22.48 -18.03
CA GLU A 240 3.80 22.17 -19.23
C GLU A 240 5.27 21.84 -18.92
N VAL A 241 5.84 22.47 -17.89
CA VAL A 241 7.27 22.34 -17.56
C VAL A 241 7.53 21.18 -16.59
N TRP A 242 6.63 20.99 -15.62
CA TRP A 242 6.86 20.08 -14.47
C TRP A 242 5.85 18.94 -14.39
N GLY A 243 4.99 18.77 -15.40
CA GLY A 243 4.02 17.67 -15.43
C GLY A 243 3.01 17.70 -14.28
N GLY A 244 2.74 18.88 -13.70
CA GLY A 244 1.84 19.04 -12.56
C GLY A 244 2.51 18.95 -11.17
N LEU A 245 3.84 18.78 -11.09
CA LEU A 245 4.55 18.84 -9.81
C LEU A 245 4.56 20.28 -9.24
N PRO A 246 4.32 20.47 -7.93
CA PRO A 246 4.34 21.79 -7.32
C PRO A 246 5.75 22.39 -7.34
N LYS A 247 5.81 23.68 -7.65
CA LYS A 247 7.03 24.48 -7.78
C LYS A 247 7.78 24.52 -6.44
N SER A 248 8.88 23.78 -6.27
CA SER A 248 9.65 23.84 -5.02
C SER A 248 10.34 25.22 -4.87
N SER A 249 10.18 25.87 -3.73
CA SER A 249 10.74 27.20 -3.46
C SER A 249 12.27 27.20 -3.35
N GLY A 250 12.88 26.11 -2.86
CA GLY A 250 14.33 26.00 -2.65
C GLY A 250 15.14 25.48 -3.85
N GLY A 251 14.57 24.54 -4.63
CA GLY A 251 15.26 23.95 -5.79
C GLY A 251 15.37 24.89 -6.96
N TYR A 252 14.29 25.63 -7.22
CA TYR A 252 14.25 26.67 -8.23
C TYR A 252 15.35 27.71 -8.02
N LYS A 253 15.59 28.13 -6.77
CA LYS A 253 16.62 29.11 -6.42
C LYS A 253 18.02 28.56 -6.66
N SER A 254 18.26 27.30 -6.27
CA SER A 254 19.56 26.63 -6.40
C SER A 254 19.95 26.36 -7.86
N VAL A 255 19.01 25.92 -8.69
CA VAL A 255 19.22 25.76 -10.15
C VAL A 255 19.46 27.11 -10.81
N ARG A 256 18.70 28.16 -10.45
CA ARG A 256 18.96 29.52 -10.96
C ARG A 256 20.34 30.04 -10.53
N THR A 257 20.77 29.79 -9.31
CA THR A 257 22.10 30.18 -8.83
C THR A 257 23.21 29.44 -9.59
N ALA A 258 23.05 28.14 -9.84
CA ALA A 258 23.99 27.36 -10.65
C ALA A 258 24.05 27.86 -12.10
N LEU A 259 22.90 28.13 -12.72
CA LEU A 259 22.83 28.71 -14.07
C LEU A 259 23.44 30.12 -14.14
N ALA A 260 23.20 30.96 -13.13
CA ALA A 260 23.78 32.31 -13.04
C ALA A 260 25.31 32.30 -12.85
N SER A 261 25.87 31.22 -12.31
CA SER A 261 27.33 31.01 -12.22
C SER A 261 27.96 30.50 -13.52
N GLY A 262 27.16 30.23 -14.56
CA GLY A 262 27.62 29.74 -15.87
C GLY A 262 28.00 28.26 -15.90
N SER A 263 27.81 27.52 -14.79
CA SER A 263 28.13 26.10 -14.72
C SER A 263 26.96 25.23 -15.15
N LEU A 264 27.00 24.82 -16.42
CA LEU A 264 26.02 23.91 -17.02
C LEU A 264 26.05 22.52 -16.37
N ILE A 265 27.21 22.10 -15.87
CA ILE A 265 27.40 20.82 -15.19
C ILE A 265 26.72 20.85 -13.83
N ASP A 266 26.93 21.91 -13.04
CA ASP A 266 26.33 22.00 -11.70
C ASP A 266 24.81 22.14 -11.77
N ALA A 267 24.28 22.87 -12.76
CA ALA A 267 22.83 22.97 -12.96
C ALA A 267 22.21 21.63 -13.42
N ALA A 268 22.90 20.87 -14.27
CA ALA A 268 22.47 19.55 -14.71
C ALA A 268 22.56 18.53 -13.56
N GLU A 269 23.62 18.56 -12.75
CA GLU A 269 23.75 17.74 -11.55
C GLU A 269 22.76 18.13 -10.45
N LEU A 270 22.39 19.41 -10.31
CA LEU A 270 21.32 19.84 -9.42
C LEU A 270 19.94 19.37 -9.90
N LEU A 271 19.66 19.43 -11.19
CA LEU A 271 18.43 18.87 -11.74
C LEU A 271 18.40 17.36 -11.55
N LYS A 272 19.50 16.67 -11.86
CA LYS A 272 19.64 15.22 -11.72
C LYS A 272 19.55 14.78 -10.25
N SER A 273 20.26 15.43 -9.33
CA SER A 273 20.17 15.15 -7.89
C SER A 273 18.80 15.46 -7.30
N ARG A 274 18.00 16.34 -7.90
CA ARG A 274 16.61 16.57 -7.48
C ARG A 274 15.63 15.57 -8.06
N PHE A 275 15.97 14.94 -9.18
CA PHE A 275 15.35 13.69 -9.61
C PHE A 275 15.87 12.49 -8.78
N ASP A 276 17.11 12.53 -8.28
CA ASP A 276 17.69 11.51 -7.42
C ASP A 276 17.22 11.62 -5.95
N ASP A 277 16.87 12.81 -5.46
CA ASP A 277 16.20 13.02 -4.15
C ASP A 277 14.76 12.47 -4.17
N ILE A 278 14.16 12.37 -5.37
CA ILE A 278 12.93 11.59 -5.61
C ILE A 278 13.27 10.08 -5.75
N ALA A 279 14.53 9.74 -6.01
CA ALA A 279 15.03 8.37 -6.24
C ALA A 279 15.65 7.69 -5.00
N ASP A 280 15.91 8.40 -3.89
CA ASP A 280 16.32 7.77 -2.62
C ASP A 280 15.22 6.90 -2.00
N THR A 281 14.01 6.95 -2.56
CA THR A 281 13.15 5.79 -2.69
C THR A 281 12.49 5.89 -4.05
N PRO A 282 12.74 4.99 -5.04
CA PRO A 282 12.01 5.05 -6.29
C PRO A 282 10.53 4.76 -5.96
N LEU A 283 9.75 5.84 -5.81
CA LEU A 283 8.31 5.77 -5.77
C LEU A 283 7.93 5.13 -7.10
N SER A 284 7.38 3.92 -7.04
CA SER A 284 6.89 3.28 -8.26
C SER A 284 5.80 4.17 -8.87
N VAL A 285 5.55 4.04 -10.17
CA VAL A 285 4.43 4.76 -10.84
C VAL A 285 3.12 4.64 -10.03
N TRP A 286 2.92 3.51 -9.36
CA TRP A 286 1.78 3.27 -8.48
C TRP A 286 1.83 4.01 -7.14
N ASP A 287 3.02 4.19 -6.56
CA ASP A 287 3.20 5.02 -5.37
C ASP A 287 2.98 6.49 -5.73
N VAL A 288 3.35 6.91 -6.93
CA VAL A 288 3.02 8.23 -7.48
C VAL A 288 1.52 8.37 -7.70
N ASP A 289 0.86 7.41 -8.35
CA ASP A 289 -0.60 7.42 -8.55
C ASP A 289 -1.36 7.48 -7.22
N LYS A 290 -0.92 6.73 -6.20
CA LYS A 290 -1.46 6.82 -4.84
C LYS A 290 -1.36 8.23 -4.27
N VAL A 291 -0.23 8.91 -4.48
CA VAL A 291 -0.02 10.28 -4.00
C VAL A 291 -0.82 11.30 -4.82
N VAL A 292 -0.88 11.14 -6.15
CA VAL A 292 -1.54 12.07 -7.07
C VAL A 292 -3.06 11.98 -6.98
N THR A 293 -3.60 10.77 -6.92
CA THR A 293 -5.06 10.53 -6.89
C THR A 293 -5.67 10.55 -5.49
N ALA A 294 -4.84 10.70 -4.45
CA ALA A 294 -5.29 10.85 -3.06
C ALA A 294 -6.34 11.97 -2.87
N PHE A 295 -6.40 12.93 -3.80
CA PHE A 295 -7.29 14.09 -3.75
C PHE A 295 -8.44 14.10 -4.75
N ASP A 296 -8.54 13.12 -5.66
CA ASP A 296 -9.70 13.02 -6.54
C ASP A 296 -10.91 12.56 -5.69
N PRO A 297 -11.94 13.37 -5.43
CA PRO A 297 -13.03 12.93 -4.56
C PRO A 297 -13.83 11.80 -5.22
N LEU A 298 -14.40 10.91 -4.40
CA LEU A 298 -15.47 10.03 -4.87
C LEU A 298 -16.75 10.86 -5.13
N PRO A 299 -17.63 10.43 -6.06
CA PRO A 299 -18.88 11.16 -6.37
C PRO A 299 -19.76 11.43 -5.15
N SER A 300 -19.75 10.51 -4.19
CA SER A 300 -20.39 10.65 -2.88
C SER A 300 -19.66 9.77 -1.84
N PRO A 301 -19.90 9.96 -0.53
CA PRO A 301 -19.27 9.16 0.51
C PRO A 301 -19.52 7.66 0.34
N VAL A 302 -18.55 6.84 0.75
CA VAL A 302 -18.71 5.37 0.78
C VAL A 302 -19.75 5.02 1.84
N LYS A 303 -20.76 4.24 1.44
CA LYS A 303 -21.79 3.71 2.34
C LYS A 303 -21.33 2.39 2.97
N ARG A 304 -20.73 1.50 2.17
CA ARG A 304 -20.13 0.24 2.62
C ARG A 304 -19.17 -0.32 1.57
N VAL A 305 -18.30 -1.22 2.01
CA VAL A 305 -17.54 -2.11 1.10
C VAL A 305 -17.88 -3.56 1.36
N PHE A 306 -17.82 -4.37 0.32
CA PHE A 306 -18.09 -5.80 0.39
C PHE A 306 -17.22 -6.56 -0.62
N TYR A 307 -17.07 -7.86 -0.36
CA TYR A 307 -16.35 -8.75 -1.26
C TYR A 307 -17.23 -9.20 -2.41
N ALA A 308 -16.65 -9.31 -3.60
CA ALA A 308 -17.34 -9.74 -4.80
C ALA A 308 -16.59 -10.84 -5.56
N SER A 309 -17.32 -11.84 -6.05
CA SER A 309 -16.79 -12.93 -6.90
C SER A 309 -16.40 -12.46 -8.30
N SER A 310 -16.97 -11.33 -8.77
CA SER A 310 -16.68 -10.77 -10.08
C SER A 310 -16.76 -9.24 -10.08
N LEU A 311 -15.93 -8.62 -10.90
CA LEU A 311 -16.00 -7.19 -11.21
C LEU A 311 -16.87 -6.88 -12.44
N ASP A 312 -17.41 -7.90 -13.13
CA ASP A 312 -18.28 -7.69 -14.30
C ASP A 312 -19.58 -6.97 -13.89
N PRO A 313 -19.89 -5.78 -14.47
CA PRO A 313 -21.14 -5.08 -14.22
C PRO A 313 -22.39 -5.90 -14.59
N ALA A 314 -22.30 -6.82 -15.54
CA ALA A 314 -23.41 -7.67 -15.98
C ALA A 314 -23.67 -8.86 -15.04
N ALA A 315 -22.73 -9.18 -14.14
CA ALA A 315 -22.87 -10.30 -13.22
C ALA A 315 -23.96 -10.01 -12.16
N LYS A 316 -24.91 -10.94 -12.02
CA LYS A 316 -25.94 -10.90 -10.97
C LYS A 316 -25.43 -11.61 -9.71
N ASN A 317 -25.81 -11.12 -8.52
CA ASN A 317 -25.45 -11.72 -7.22
C ASN A 317 -23.93 -11.91 -7.02
N ILE A 318 -23.18 -10.81 -7.16
CA ILE A 318 -21.71 -10.82 -7.02
C ILE A 318 -21.22 -10.81 -5.58
N GLU A 319 -22.03 -10.35 -4.62
CA GLU A 319 -21.60 -10.19 -3.23
C GLU A 319 -21.33 -11.57 -2.61
N VAL A 320 -20.12 -11.73 -2.08
CA VAL A 320 -19.68 -12.93 -1.36
C VAL A 320 -19.27 -12.54 0.06
N GLN A 321 -19.37 -13.51 0.96
CA GLN A 321 -19.05 -13.31 2.37
C GLN A 321 -18.04 -14.36 2.81
N PRO A 322 -16.75 -14.09 2.52
CA PRO A 322 -15.71 -15.05 2.85
C PRO A 322 -15.57 -15.19 4.37
N LYS A 323 -15.11 -16.37 4.77
CA LYS A 323 -14.81 -16.66 6.16
C LYS A 323 -13.42 -16.16 6.51
N PRO A 324 -13.20 -15.69 7.75
CA PRO A 324 -11.88 -15.34 8.20
C PRO A 324 -10.99 -16.56 8.34
N ASN A 325 -9.69 -16.38 8.14
CA ASN A 325 -8.69 -17.40 8.39
C ASN A 325 -8.77 -17.87 9.86
N ARG A 326 -8.76 -19.19 10.07
CA ARG A 326 -8.90 -19.78 11.42
C ARG A 326 -7.79 -19.34 12.38
N THR A 327 -6.58 -19.13 11.88
CA THR A 327 -5.46 -18.62 12.68
C THR A 327 -5.78 -17.24 13.24
N VAL A 328 -6.41 -16.37 12.46
CA VAL A 328 -6.84 -15.03 12.91
C VAL A 328 -7.87 -15.14 14.03
N LEU A 329 -8.88 -16.01 13.89
CA LEU A 329 -9.89 -16.21 14.92
C LEU A 329 -9.28 -16.71 16.24
N ASN A 330 -8.36 -17.68 16.16
CA ASN A 330 -7.67 -18.21 17.33
C ASN A 330 -6.80 -17.13 17.99
N ASP A 331 -6.08 -16.34 17.20
CA ASP A 331 -5.20 -15.30 17.71
C ASP A 331 -5.98 -14.16 18.37
N ILE A 332 -7.15 -13.77 17.85
CA ILE A 332 -8.02 -12.76 18.49
C ILE A 332 -8.46 -13.21 19.89
N ALA A 333 -8.67 -14.52 20.08
CA ALA A 333 -9.09 -15.09 21.37
C ALA A 333 -7.97 -15.10 22.43
N ASP A 334 -6.70 -15.04 22.01
CA ASP A 334 -5.52 -15.16 22.89
C ASP A 334 -4.61 -13.92 22.85
N CYS A 335 -5.04 -12.84 22.20
CA CYS A 335 -4.24 -11.62 22.09
C CYS A 335 -4.49 -10.63 23.23
N ASP A 336 -3.44 -9.89 23.58
CA ASP A 336 -3.51 -8.76 24.51
C ASP A 336 -4.26 -7.57 23.89
N ALA A 337 -4.14 -7.40 22.56
CA ALA A 337 -4.81 -6.32 21.83
C ALA A 337 -5.00 -6.64 20.35
N VAL A 338 -6.12 -6.14 19.81
CA VAL A 338 -6.40 -5.96 18.40
C VAL A 338 -6.08 -4.51 18.04
N ILE A 339 -5.21 -4.31 17.06
CA ILE A 339 -4.84 -2.98 16.55
C ILE A 339 -5.33 -2.85 15.11
N TYR A 340 -6.36 -2.04 14.90
CA TYR A 340 -6.75 -1.58 13.57
C TYR A 340 -5.78 -0.47 13.15
N GLY A 341 -4.69 -0.90 12.52
CA GLY A 341 -3.58 -0.03 12.21
C GLY A 341 -3.91 1.03 11.15
N MET A 342 -3.11 2.10 11.10
CA MET A 342 -3.27 3.17 10.10
C MET A 342 -3.18 2.65 8.65
N GLY A 343 -4.01 3.19 7.79
CA GLY A 343 -4.16 2.84 6.39
C GLY A 343 -5.53 3.29 5.89
N SER A 344 -5.78 3.09 4.60
CA SER A 344 -7.09 3.34 4.01
C SER A 344 -8.20 2.59 4.76
N LEU A 345 -9.21 3.32 5.23
CA LEU A 345 -10.28 2.74 6.04
C LEU A 345 -11.03 1.65 5.27
N TYR A 346 -11.49 1.95 4.06
CA TYR A 346 -12.37 1.08 3.29
C TYR A 346 -11.61 0.05 2.46
N THR A 347 -10.37 0.33 2.07
CA THR A 347 -9.59 -0.57 1.22
C THR A 347 -8.45 -1.32 1.91
N SER A 348 -8.08 -0.95 3.14
CA SER A 348 -7.03 -1.65 3.92
C SER A 348 -7.52 -2.18 5.26
N ILE A 349 -8.32 -1.43 6.02
CA ILE A 349 -8.77 -1.87 7.35
C ILE A 349 -10.01 -2.74 7.25
N ILE A 350 -11.10 -2.20 6.69
CA ILE A 350 -12.40 -2.85 6.61
C ILE A 350 -12.34 -4.24 5.93
N PRO A 351 -11.59 -4.47 4.84
CA PRO A 351 -11.55 -5.78 4.21
C PRO A 351 -11.09 -6.91 5.15
N ASN A 352 -10.27 -6.60 6.16
CA ASN A 352 -9.86 -7.61 7.15
C ASN A 352 -10.99 -7.99 8.12
N VAL A 353 -12.02 -7.15 8.26
CA VAL A 353 -13.01 -7.28 9.33
C VAL A 353 -14.44 -7.45 8.87
N CYS A 354 -14.78 -7.12 7.61
CA CYS A 354 -16.10 -7.36 7.02
C CYS A 354 -16.31 -8.84 6.62
N LEU A 355 -15.94 -9.76 7.51
CA LEU A 355 -15.90 -11.21 7.28
C LEU A 355 -16.88 -11.93 8.20
N ARG A 356 -17.50 -12.98 7.66
CA ARG A 356 -18.52 -13.73 8.41
C ARG A 356 -17.90 -14.41 9.63
N GLY A 357 -18.33 -13.99 10.82
CA GLY A 357 -17.85 -14.49 12.11
C GLY A 357 -16.76 -13.64 12.76
N MET A 358 -16.28 -12.58 12.10
CA MET A 358 -15.29 -11.68 12.67
C MET A 358 -15.88 -10.82 13.80
N SER A 359 -17.12 -10.33 13.65
CA SER A 359 -17.79 -9.53 14.70
C SER A 359 -17.87 -10.26 16.02
N GLU A 360 -18.28 -11.53 16.00
CA GLU A 360 -18.37 -12.35 17.20
C GLU A 360 -17.01 -12.56 17.86
N ALA A 361 -15.97 -12.85 17.07
CA ALA A 361 -14.63 -13.09 17.59
C ALA A 361 -14.04 -11.83 18.26
N ILE A 362 -14.16 -10.68 17.60
CA ILE A 362 -13.68 -9.40 18.14
C ILE A 362 -14.49 -9.02 19.38
N ALA A 363 -15.83 -9.07 19.30
CA ALA A 363 -16.70 -8.63 20.40
C ALA A 363 -16.56 -9.48 21.67
N LYS A 364 -16.33 -10.79 21.53
CA LYS A 364 -16.12 -11.69 22.68
C LYS A 364 -14.75 -11.56 23.32
N SER A 365 -13.76 -11.06 22.59
CA SER A 365 -12.42 -10.88 23.15
C SER A 365 -12.43 -9.76 24.19
N GLU A 366 -11.86 -10.00 25.36
CA GLU A 366 -11.70 -8.95 26.39
C GLU A 366 -10.47 -8.07 26.15
N CYS A 367 -9.72 -8.34 25.08
CA CYS A 367 -8.54 -7.59 24.70
C CYS A 367 -8.86 -6.11 24.41
N LYS A 368 -7.81 -5.28 24.40
CA LYS A 368 -7.92 -3.91 23.90
C LYS A 368 -8.17 -3.89 22.40
N LYS A 369 -8.98 -2.95 21.91
CA LYS A 369 -9.35 -2.84 20.50
C LYS A 369 -9.12 -1.41 20.05
N VAL A 370 -7.91 -1.19 19.54
CA VAL A 370 -7.39 0.15 19.29
C VAL A 370 -7.45 0.46 17.80
N ILE A 371 -8.14 1.52 17.41
CA ILE A 371 -8.04 2.06 16.05
C ILE A 371 -7.02 3.19 16.01
N MET A 372 -6.13 3.13 15.02
CA MET A 372 -5.16 4.18 14.74
C MET A 372 -5.65 5.03 13.58
N LEU A 373 -5.93 6.31 13.82
CA LEU A 373 -6.35 7.22 12.75
C LEU A 373 -5.19 7.60 11.84
N ASN A 374 -5.50 7.86 10.57
CA ASN A 374 -4.56 8.42 9.61
C ASN A 374 -4.20 9.86 10.01
N GLY A 375 -3.00 10.29 9.66
CA GLY A 375 -2.56 11.66 9.96
C GLY A 375 -2.96 12.69 8.90
N SER A 376 -3.55 12.26 7.79
CA SER A 376 -4.07 13.11 6.71
C SER A 376 -5.43 12.58 6.24
N LEU A 377 -6.18 13.43 5.56
CA LEU A 377 -7.39 13.03 4.85
C LEU A 377 -7.02 12.26 3.57
N ASP A 378 -7.91 11.38 3.14
CA ASP A 378 -7.83 10.63 1.87
C ASP A 378 -9.19 10.68 1.15
N ARG A 379 -9.24 10.25 -0.13
CA ARG A 379 -10.51 10.29 -0.89
C ARG A 379 -11.60 9.38 -0.33
N GLU A 380 -11.25 8.31 0.38
CA GLU A 380 -12.20 7.32 0.87
C GLU A 380 -12.98 7.85 2.08
N THR A 381 -12.29 8.59 2.94
CA THR A 381 -12.81 9.15 4.19
C THR A 381 -13.20 10.62 4.07
N GLY A 382 -12.68 11.34 3.08
CA GLY A 382 -13.06 12.72 2.78
C GLY A 382 -12.90 13.64 3.99
N ARG A 383 -14.01 14.08 4.60
CA ARG A 383 -14.03 14.93 5.80
C ARG A 383 -14.62 14.24 7.03
N MET A 384 -14.65 12.90 7.04
CA MET A 384 -15.14 12.14 8.18
C MET A 384 -14.39 12.53 9.46
N LYS A 385 -15.15 12.71 10.54
CA LYS A 385 -14.63 12.85 11.90
C LYS A 385 -14.21 11.50 12.46
N ALA A 386 -13.44 11.53 13.55
CA ALA A 386 -13.02 10.31 14.24
C ALA A 386 -14.20 9.41 14.64
N SER A 387 -15.31 9.97 15.15
CA SER A 387 -16.52 9.22 15.49
C SER A 387 -17.15 8.52 14.29
N GLU A 388 -17.17 9.16 13.13
CA GLU A 388 -17.73 8.60 11.88
C GLU A 388 -16.84 7.47 11.33
N ILE A 389 -15.51 7.59 11.47
CA ILE A 389 -14.56 6.51 11.13
C ILE A 389 -14.78 5.30 12.04
N VAL A 390 -14.92 5.52 13.34
CA VAL A 390 -15.24 4.45 14.30
C VAL A 390 -16.57 3.80 13.95
N GLN A 391 -17.61 4.58 13.65
CA GLN A 391 -18.91 4.05 13.29
C GLN A 391 -18.86 3.22 12.01
N ALA A 392 -18.15 3.68 10.96
CA ALA A 392 -18.00 2.93 9.72
C ALA A 392 -17.27 1.59 9.93
N LEU A 393 -16.24 1.55 10.79
CA LEU A 393 -15.58 0.30 11.18
C LEU A 393 -16.55 -0.63 11.91
N VAL A 394 -17.29 -0.12 12.89
CA VAL A 394 -18.27 -0.90 13.67
C VAL A 394 -19.36 -1.46 12.77
N ASP A 395 -19.86 -0.67 11.82
CA ASP A 395 -20.89 -1.09 10.87
C ASP A 395 -20.37 -2.19 9.94
N ALA A 396 -19.13 -2.05 9.48
CA ALA A 396 -18.49 -3.05 8.63
C ALA A 396 -18.21 -4.36 9.37
N VAL A 397 -17.70 -4.29 10.60
CA VAL A 397 -17.50 -5.46 11.47
C VAL A 397 -18.84 -6.16 11.72
N ASN A 398 -19.88 -5.37 12.06
CA ASN A 398 -21.24 -5.89 12.24
C ASN A 398 -21.89 -6.39 10.94
N MET A 399 -21.23 -6.25 9.79
CA MET A 399 -21.76 -6.62 8.47
C MET A 399 -23.14 -5.99 8.20
N ARG A 400 -23.30 -4.71 8.58
CA ARG A 400 -24.52 -3.94 8.30
C ARG A 400 -24.83 -3.99 6.80
N TYR A 401 -26.13 -4.05 6.47
CA TYR A 401 -26.64 -4.12 5.09
C TYR A 401 -26.38 -5.46 4.38
N THR A 402 -26.06 -6.52 5.12
CA THR A 402 -25.82 -7.85 4.55
C THR A 402 -26.76 -8.89 5.14
N ALA A 403 -26.81 -10.09 4.54
CA ALA A 403 -27.62 -11.21 5.04
C ALA A 403 -27.19 -11.75 6.42
N HIS A 404 -26.00 -11.34 6.90
CA HIS A 404 -25.40 -11.82 8.14
C HIS A 404 -25.16 -10.68 9.13
N GLU A 405 -25.98 -9.64 9.05
CA GLU A 405 -25.91 -8.48 9.94
C GLU A 405 -25.98 -8.89 11.43
N THR A 406 -25.11 -8.26 12.22
CA THR A 406 -25.02 -8.38 13.68
C THR A 406 -25.15 -6.98 14.30
N SER A 407 -25.26 -6.91 15.63
CA SER A 407 -25.53 -5.65 16.32
C SER A 407 -24.79 -5.54 17.66
N TYR A 408 -23.47 -5.74 17.62
CA TYR A 408 -22.60 -5.45 18.76
C TYR A 408 -22.42 -3.94 18.95
N ALA A 409 -22.22 -3.51 20.20
CA ALA A 409 -22.04 -2.10 20.52
C ALA A 409 -20.66 -1.61 20.09
N VAL A 410 -20.50 -0.29 19.92
CA VAL A 410 -19.22 0.33 19.54
C VAL A 410 -18.08 -0.14 20.45
N ARG A 411 -18.27 -0.07 21.77
CA ARG A 411 -17.26 -0.47 22.78
C ARG A 411 -16.83 -1.93 22.70
N ASP A 412 -17.66 -2.80 22.12
CA ASP A 412 -17.34 -4.22 21.97
C ASP A 412 -16.36 -4.42 20.82
N ILE A 413 -16.30 -3.48 19.87
CA ILE A 413 -15.48 -3.55 18.64
C ILE A 413 -14.28 -2.61 18.69
N VAL A 414 -14.44 -1.43 19.30
CA VAL A 414 -13.41 -0.39 19.45
C VAL A 414 -13.46 0.15 20.87
N THR A 415 -12.37 0.01 21.61
CA THR A 415 -12.24 0.54 22.97
C THR A 415 -11.52 1.88 22.98
N ASP A 416 -10.56 2.07 22.07
CA ASP A 416 -9.65 3.21 22.07
C ASP A 416 -9.36 3.69 20.66
N VAL A 417 -9.20 5.01 20.52
CA VAL A 417 -8.76 5.70 19.32
C VAL A 417 -7.42 6.36 19.62
N MET A 418 -6.40 6.04 18.83
CA MET A 418 -5.13 6.76 18.82
C MET A 418 -5.03 7.63 17.58
N TYR A 419 -4.58 8.87 17.73
CA TYR A 419 -4.49 9.84 16.62
C TYR A 419 -3.24 10.71 16.75
N PRO A 420 -2.61 11.17 15.66
CA PRO A 420 -1.41 11.98 15.75
C PRO A 420 -1.76 13.45 16.03
N GLN A 421 -0.89 14.13 16.79
CA GLN A 421 -0.90 15.58 16.93
C GLN A 421 -0.86 16.25 15.56
N ASN A 422 -1.58 17.36 15.42
CA ASN A 422 -1.64 18.13 14.17
C ASN A 422 -2.09 17.32 12.93
N GLY A 423 -2.77 16.19 13.13
CA GLY A 423 -3.34 15.40 12.04
C GLY A 423 -4.50 16.12 11.33
N GLY A 424 -4.78 15.72 10.09
CA GLY A 424 -5.85 16.30 9.28
C GLY A 424 -7.28 15.90 9.67
N ILE A 425 -7.45 14.84 10.47
CA ILE A 425 -8.76 14.32 10.89
C ILE A 425 -9.25 15.06 12.13
N VAL A 426 -10.50 15.53 12.09
CA VAL A 426 -11.13 16.17 13.25
C VAL A 426 -11.52 15.11 14.28
N VAL A 427 -10.99 15.24 15.50
CA VAL A 427 -11.25 14.32 16.61
C VAL A 427 -12.26 14.93 17.59
N ASP A 428 -13.49 14.45 17.52
CA ASP A 428 -14.61 14.85 18.36
C ASP A 428 -14.68 14.01 19.65
N VAL A 429 -13.76 14.31 20.58
CA VAL A 429 -13.53 13.56 21.82
C VAL A 429 -14.81 13.32 22.64
N ASP A 430 -15.69 14.31 22.77
CA ASP A 430 -16.94 14.17 23.52
C ASP A 430 -17.90 13.14 22.90
N VAL A 431 -17.95 13.09 21.56
CA VAL A 431 -18.79 12.12 20.82
C VAL A 431 -18.19 10.72 20.99
N LEU A 432 -16.88 10.57 20.83
CA LEU A 432 -16.18 9.29 21.08
C LEU A 432 -16.43 8.78 22.51
N ALA A 433 -16.32 9.66 23.51
CA ALA A 433 -16.60 9.30 24.90
C ALA A 433 -18.05 8.83 25.10
N SER A 434 -19.01 9.49 24.44
CA SER A 434 -20.43 9.08 24.46
C SER A 434 -20.68 7.71 23.80
N MET A 435 -19.84 7.33 22.84
CA MET A 435 -19.82 6.00 22.20
C MET A 435 -19.10 4.94 23.06
N GLY A 436 -18.52 5.33 24.21
CA GLY A 436 -17.74 4.46 25.07
C GLY A 436 -16.29 4.26 24.62
N VAL A 437 -15.76 5.16 23.78
CA VAL A 437 -14.41 5.07 23.18
C VAL A 437 -13.50 6.14 23.78
N GLN A 438 -12.30 5.72 24.21
CA GLN A 438 -11.30 6.66 24.75
C GLN A 438 -10.41 7.20 23.63
N ALA A 439 -10.12 8.50 23.65
CA ALA A 439 -9.29 9.15 22.64
C ALA A 439 -7.89 9.48 23.20
N HIS A 440 -6.85 9.11 22.46
CA HIS A 440 -5.44 9.25 22.86
C HIS A 440 -4.65 10.00 21.79
N GLU A 441 -4.41 11.28 22.03
CA GLU A 441 -3.55 12.11 21.17
C GLU A 441 -2.08 11.66 21.29
N CYS A 442 -1.41 11.34 20.18
CA CYS A 442 -0.06 10.81 20.12
C CYS A 442 0.92 11.79 19.47
N GLU A 443 2.18 11.70 19.86
CA GLU A 443 3.28 12.50 19.33
C GLU A 443 3.43 12.32 17.81
N SER A 444 3.68 13.43 17.11
CA SER A 444 3.77 13.48 15.65
C SER A 444 5.01 14.20 15.16
N VAL A 445 5.53 13.79 14.02
CA VAL A 445 6.48 14.56 13.21
C VAL A 445 5.76 15.22 12.02
N PRO A 446 6.18 16.42 11.58
CA PRO A 446 5.61 17.05 10.39
C PRO A 446 5.74 16.15 9.16
N ALA A 447 4.64 15.97 8.41
CA ALA A 447 4.72 15.32 7.11
C ALA A 447 5.42 16.26 6.10
N PRO A 448 6.17 15.72 5.12
CA PRO A 448 6.75 16.53 4.04
C PRO A 448 5.65 17.39 3.39
N SER A 449 5.82 18.71 3.43
CA SER A 449 4.78 19.65 3.00
C SER A 449 4.61 19.60 1.47
N SER A 450 3.62 18.84 0.99
CA SER A 450 3.18 18.91 -0.42
C SER A 450 1.69 19.22 -0.60
N ALA A 451 0.89 19.39 0.45
CA ALA A 451 -0.57 19.52 0.33
C ALA A 451 -1.16 20.72 1.07
N ALA A 452 -2.28 21.23 0.53
CA ALA A 452 -3.09 22.34 1.05
C ALA A 452 -3.91 22.00 2.32
N SER A 453 -3.56 20.94 3.05
CA SER A 453 -4.28 20.47 4.25
C SER A 453 -3.32 19.92 5.30
N PRO A 454 -3.68 19.98 6.60
CA PRO A 454 -2.83 19.45 7.67
C PRO A 454 -2.56 17.97 7.47
N ALA A 455 -1.29 17.58 7.54
CA ALA A 455 -0.84 16.21 7.47
C ALA A 455 0.25 15.99 8.51
N ALA A 456 0.13 14.91 9.27
CA ALA A 456 1.09 14.53 10.28
C ALA A 456 1.48 13.06 10.13
N HIS A 457 2.71 12.72 10.50
CA HIS A 457 3.11 11.34 10.70
C HIS A 457 3.29 11.08 12.18
N TYR A 458 2.93 9.89 12.66
CA TYR A 458 3.28 9.48 14.02
C TYR A 458 4.80 9.53 14.18
N ASP A 459 5.28 10.03 15.30
CA ASP A 459 6.63 9.72 15.75
C ASP A 459 6.63 8.22 16.13
N SER A 460 7.20 7.38 15.27
CA SER A 460 7.12 5.92 15.43
C SER A 460 7.69 5.44 16.77
N VAL A 461 8.79 6.03 17.24
CA VAL A 461 9.46 5.64 18.49
C VAL A 461 8.63 6.05 19.70
N ALA A 462 8.18 7.32 19.72
CA ALA A 462 7.34 7.83 20.79
C ALA A 462 6.01 7.07 20.84
N PHE A 463 5.41 6.81 19.68
CA PHE A 463 4.17 6.05 19.55
C PHE A 463 4.31 4.63 20.09
N VAL A 464 5.32 3.86 19.66
CA VAL A 464 5.49 2.48 20.13
C VAL A 464 5.78 2.44 21.63
N THR A 465 6.57 3.38 22.14
CA THR A 465 6.81 3.52 23.58
C THR A 465 5.52 3.79 24.34
N ARG A 466 4.64 4.64 23.80
CA ARG A 466 3.33 4.91 24.40
C ARG A 466 2.41 3.70 24.33
N LEU A 467 2.33 3.04 23.17
CA LEU A 467 1.55 1.83 22.98
C LEU A 467 2.00 0.74 23.97
N ALA A 468 3.31 0.57 24.16
CA ALA A 468 3.87 -0.33 25.16
C ALA A 468 3.37 -0.03 26.58
N ARG A 469 3.42 1.25 26.99
CA ARG A 469 2.93 1.67 28.31
C ARG A 469 1.42 1.48 28.43
N PHE A 470 0.69 1.78 27.37
CA PHE A 470 -0.77 1.61 27.29
C PHE A 470 -1.15 0.15 27.50
N LEU A 471 -0.48 -0.79 26.81
CA LEU A 471 -0.73 -2.23 26.96
C LEU A 471 -0.24 -2.78 28.32
N ARG A 472 0.83 -2.22 28.91
CA ARG A 472 1.37 -2.67 30.21
C ARG A 472 0.63 -2.13 31.43
N ARG A 473 0.17 -0.87 31.42
CA ARG A 473 -0.41 -0.18 32.60
C ARG A 473 -1.70 -0.80 33.11
N GLU A 474 -2.40 -1.57 32.28
CA GLU A 474 -3.68 -2.18 32.65
C GLU A 474 -3.60 -3.69 32.94
N GLY A 475 -2.38 -4.25 33.12
CA GLY A 475 -2.21 -5.66 33.43
C GLY A 475 -2.53 -6.61 32.26
N VAL A 476 -2.54 -6.09 31.03
CA VAL A 476 -2.96 -6.81 29.82
C VAL A 476 -1.80 -7.57 29.17
N ALA A 477 -0.54 -7.12 29.31
CA ALA A 477 0.60 -7.83 28.75
C ALA A 477 1.06 -8.99 29.66
N ARG A 478 0.92 -10.25 29.18
CA ARG A 478 1.55 -11.45 29.78
C ARG A 478 2.77 -11.91 29.03
#